data_AF-A0AA39D038-F1
#
_entry.id   AF-A0AA39D038-F1
#
_cell.length_a   1.000
_cell.length_b   1.000
_cell.length_c   1.000
_cell.angle_alpha   90.00
_cell.angle_beta   90.00
_cell.angle_gamma   90.00
#
_symmetry.space_group_name_H-M   'P 1'
#
loop_
_entity.id
_entity.type
_entity.pdbx_description
1 polymer ?
#
loop_
_entity_poly.entity_id
_entity_poly.type
_entity_poly.pdbx_seq_one_letter_code
_entity_poly.pdbx_strand_id
1 'polypeptide(L)'
;MADDISAEHTPGFKVGEKKTLDEYHKLDQEDEAMNRWKASLGLATGDSISDPNDPRLCIIKSLALEVTGRPDITIDLSQPGALESLKDKPFTIKEGCEYQMKATFVVQHQVLSGLKYIQLTKRKGIRVSKDQEMIGSFPPNTTGKPTYEKKFSKEEAPSGMLARGHYDAVSRFVDDDDTTHLKFEWSFEIGKDWK
;
A
#
# COMPACT_ATOMS: atom_id res chain seq x y z
N MET A 1 -18.37 -15.33 5.26
CA MET A 1 -17.07 -15.44 4.57
C MET A 1 -16.39 -14.07 4.35
N ALA A 2 -16.74 -13.03 5.12
CA ALA A 2 -16.23 -11.66 4.92
C ALA A 2 -15.04 -11.28 5.84
N ASP A 3 -14.69 -12.13 6.82
CA ASP A 3 -13.74 -11.80 7.90
C ASP A 3 -12.26 -12.10 7.61
N ASP A 4 -11.91 -12.67 6.46
CA ASP A 4 -10.58 -13.26 6.27
C ASP A 4 -9.49 -12.24 5.87
N ILE A 5 -9.86 -11.00 5.53
CA ILE A 5 -8.94 -9.90 5.15
C ILE A 5 -9.12 -8.65 6.02
N SER A 6 -9.28 -8.88 7.32
CA SER A 6 -9.25 -7.83 8.35
C SER A 6 -7.81 -7.45 8.72
N ALA A 7 -7.61 -6.17 9.05
CA ALA A 7 -6.36 -5.71 9.62
C ALA A 7 -6.20 -6.30 11.02
N GLU A 8 -4.99 -6.74 11.32
CA GLU A 8 -4.61 -7.09 12.68
C GLU A 8 -4.19 -5.82 13.42
N HIS A 9 -4.77 -5.62 14.60
CA HIS A 9 -4.43 -4.48 15.45
C HIS A 9 -3.27 -4.87 16.36
N THR A 10 -2.30 -3.97 16.50
CA THR A 10 -1.21 -4.14 17.45
C THR A 10 -1.77 -4.09 18.89
N PRO A 11 -1.57 -5.14 19.71
CA PRO A 11 -2.10 -5.16 21.07
C PRO A 11 -1.63 -3.94 21.89
N GLY A 12 -2.58 -3.21 22.47
CA GLY A 12 -2.32 -2.03 23.28
C GLY A 12 -2.12 -0.72 22.52
N PHE A 13 -2.03 -0.73 21.18
CA PHE A 13 -2.03 0.50 20.38
C PHE A 13 -3.43 1.11 20.38
N LYS A 14 -3.49 2.43 20.61
CA LYS A 14 -4.72 3.21 20.53
C LYS A 14 -4.50 4.34 19.53
N VAL A 15 -5.41 4.43 18.57
CA VAL A 15 -5.42 5.51 17.59
C VAL A 15 -5.56 6.84 18.33
N GLY A 16 -4.71 7.80 17.98
CA GLY A 16 -4.71 9.12 18.58
C GLY A 16 -5.95 9.95 18.19
N GLU A 17 -6.12 11.09 18.83
CA GLU A 17 -7.15 12.05 18.45
C GLU A 17 -6.89 12.56 17.02
N LYS A 18 -7.94 12.58 16.18
CA LYS A 18 -7.84 13.16 14.84
C LYS A 18 -7.60 14.66 14.93
N LYS A 19 -6.65 15.15 14.15
CA LYS A 19 -6.42 16.58 13.97
C LYS A 19 -6.29 16.88 12.49
N THR A 20 -6.88 17.99 12.10
CA THR A 20 -6.76 18.55 10.76
C THR A 20 -5.39 19.21 10.58
N LEU A 21 -4.97 19.41 9.33
CA LEU A 21 -3.74 20.15 9.02
C LEU A 21 -3.76 21.55 9.64
N ASP A 22 -4.88 22.26 9.56
CA ASP A 22 -5.03 23.60 10.14
C ASP A 22 -4.84 23.58 11.67
N GLU A 23 -5.34 22.55 12.35
CA GLU A 23 -5.10 22.37 13.78
C GLU A 23 -3.62 22.09 14.06
N TYR A 24 -2.95 21.26 13.27
CA TYR A 24 -1.49 21.05 13.39
C TYR A 24 -0.69 22.33 13.14
N HIS A 25 -1.13 23.19 12.23
CA HIS A 25 -0.49 24.48 11.98
C HIS A 25 -0.61 25.44 13.16
N LYS A 26 -1.81 25.51 13.76
CA LYS A 26 -2.10 26.41 14.89
C LYS A 26 -1.48 25.92 16.21
N LEU A 27 -1.29 24.61 16.35
CA LEU A 27 -0.70 24.03 17.56
C LEU A 27 0.75 24.51 17.73
N ASP A 28 1.05 25.15 18.87
CA ASP A 28 2.38 25.67 19.21
C ASP A 28 2.97 26.61 18.14
N GLN A 29 2.12 27.43 17.53
CA GLN A 29 2.52 28.34 16.44
C GLN A 29 3.62 29.33 16.85
N GLU A 30 3.69 29.69 18.14
CA GLU A 30 4.70 30.61 18.68
C GLU A 30 6.06 29.93 18.92
N ASP A 31 6.14 28.59 18.85
CA ASP A 31 7.36 27.83 19.07
C ASP A 31 8.08 27.52 17.74
N GLU A 32 9.22 28.19 17.53
CA GLU A 32 10.05 27.97 16.34
C GLU A 32 10.55 26.53 16.17
N ALA A 33 10.90 25.85 17.27
CA ALA A 33 11.40 24.48 17.21
C ALA A 33 10.28 23.53 16.77
N MET A 34 9.06 23.74 17.26
CA MET A 34 7.89 22.99 16.81
C MET A 34 7.50 23.28 15.37
N ASN A 35 7.61 24.53 14.92
CA ASN A 35 7.39 24.87 13.52
C ASN A 35 8.43 24.22 12.59
N ARG A 36 9.72 24.23 12.97
CA ARG A 36 10.78 23.52 12.22
C ARG A 36 10.54 22.01 12.19
N TRP A 37 10.11 21.43 13.30
CA TRP A 37 9.77 20.00 13.38
C TRP A 37 8.58 19.64 12.48
N LYS A 38 7.46 20.37 12.56
CA LYS A 38 6.29 20.17 11.68
C LYS A 38 6.64 20.31 10.20
N ALA A 39 7.47 21.29 9.84
CA ALA A 39 7.98 21.44 8.47
C ALA A 39 8.83 20.24 8.04
N SER A 40 9.69 19.71 8.93
CA SER A 40 10.48 18.50 8.64
C SER A 40 9.64 17.24 8.41
N LEU A 41 8.43 17.21 9.00
CA LEU A 41 7.44 16.15 8.77
C LEU A 41 6.66 16.34 7.46
N GLY A 42 6.86 17.44 6.73
CA GLY A 42 6.16 17.75 5.49
C GLY A 42 4.78 18.40 5.69
N LEU A 43 4.42 18.77 6.92
CA LEU A 43 3.10 19.37 7.20
C LEU A 43 3.01 20.85 6.80
N ALA A 44 4.13 21.52 6.50
CA ALA A 44 4.17 22.95 6.20
C ALA A 44 5.00 23.29 4.96
N THR A 45 5.09 22.36 4.00
CA THR A 45 6.01 22.47 2.85
C THR A 45 5.31 22.30 1.51
N GLY A 46 5.25 23.37 0.72
CA GLY A 46 4.76 23.37 -0.65
C GLY A 46 3.24 23.52 -0.78
N ASP A 47 2.79 23.73 -2.01
CA ASP A 47 1.36 23.87 -2.32
C ASP A 47 0.72 22.48 -2.40
N SER A 48 -0.47 22.35 -1.81
CA SER A 48 -1.27 21.13 -1.90
C SER A 48 -1.59 20.81 -3.35
N ILE A 49 -1.43 19.55 -3.74
CA ILE A 49 -1.86 19.03 -5.04
C ILE A 49 -3.15 18.20 -4.94
N SER A 50 -3.85 18.29 -3.81
CA SER A 50 -5.09 17.56 -3.59
C SER A 50 -6.18 18.07 -4.53
N ASP A 51 -6.92 17.16 -5.17
CA ASP A 51 -8.07 17.51 -6.01
C ASP A 51 -9.28 17.82 -5.12
N PRO A 52 -9.80 19.06 -5.09
CA PRO A 52 -10.97 19.42 -4.28
C PRO A 52 -12.24 18.61 -4.61
N ASN A 53 -12.30 17.97 -5.78
CA ASN A 53 -13.45 17.19 -6.23
C ASN A 53 -13.32 15.69 -5.94
N ASP A 54 -12.14 15.21 -5.51
CA ASP A 54 -11.91 13.81 -5.18
C ASP A 54 -11.89 13.61 -3.66
N PRO A 55 -12.92 13.00 -3.04
CA PRO A 55 -13.00 12.89 -1.58
C PRO A 55 -12.01 11.86 -0.99
N ARG A 56 -11.27 11.11 -1.81
CA ARG A 56 -10.38 10.04 -1.34
C ARG A 56 -9.18 10.61 -0.61
N LEU A 57 -8.94 10.14 0.61
CA LEU A 57 -7.76 10.48 1.42
C LEU A 57 -6.48 9.86 0.84
N CYS A 58 -6.56 8.63 0.34
CA CYS A 58 -5.42 7.94 -0.27
C CYS A 58 -5.83 7.32 -1.61
N ILE A 59 -5.00 7.52 -2.63
CA ILE A 59 -5.16 6.96 -3.97
C ILE A 59 -3.94 6.08 -4.25
N ILE A 60 -4.14 4.77 -4.24
CA ILE A 60 -3.10 3.82 -4.64
C ILE A 60 -2.96 3.88 -6.17
N LYS A 61 -1.77 4.25 -6.64
CA LYS A 61 -1.48 4.42 -8.07
C LYS A 61 -0.94 3.15 -8.70
N SER A 62 -0.06 2.44 -8.01
CA SER A 62 0.46 1.17 -8.51
C SER A 62 1.00 0.28 -7.41
N LEU A 63 1.07 -1.01 -7.73
CA LEU A 63 1.75 -2.03 -6.94
C LEU A 63 2.71 -2.78 -7.87
N ALA A 64 3.99 -2.75 -7.55
CA ALA A 64 5.03 -3.38 -8.33
C ALA A 64 5.71 -4.51 -7.55
N LEU A 65 6.06 -5.57 -8.28
CA LEU A 65 6.94 -6.64 -7.83
C LEU A 65 8.32 -6.38 -8.41
N GLU A 66 9.23 -5.86 -7.58
CA GLU A 66 10.63 -5.67 -7.94
C GLU A 66 11.36 -6.99 -7.75
N VAL A 67 12.06 -7.44 -8.78
CA VAL A 67 12.81 -8.70 -8.76
C VAL A 67 14.20 -8.43 -9.27
N THR A 68 15.21 -8.85 -8.52
CA THR A 68 16.61 -8.66 -8.91
C THR A 68 16.88 -9.28 -10.28
N GLY A 69 17.45 -8.49 -11.20
CA GLY A 69 17.90 -8.97 -12.51
C GLY A 69 16.84 -8.98 -13.60
N ARG A 70 15.65 -8.40 -13.39
CA ARG A 70 14.66 -8.18 -14.44
C ARG A 70 13.88 -6.86 -14.23
N PRO A 71 13.16 -6.36 -15.24
CA PRO A 71 12.23 -5.27 -15.05
C PRO A 71 11.10 -5.64 -14.09
N ASP A 72 10.67 -4.66 -13.29
CA ASP A 72 9.57 -4.77 -12.34
C ASP A 72 8.27 -5.20 -13.03
N ILE A 73 7.52 -6.09 -12.40
CA ILE A 73 6.13 -6.36 -12.81
C ILE A 73 5.27 -5.31 -12.10
N THR A 74 4.77 -4.32 -12.84
CA THR A 74 3.96 -3.24 -12.28
C THR A 74 2.50 -3.41 -12.63
N ILE A 75 1.65 -3.40 -11.61
CA ILE A 75 0.20 -3.28 -11.74
C ILE A 75 -0.15 -1.79 -11.60
N ASP A 76 -0.57 -1.17 -12.70
CA ASP A 76 -1.16 0.17 -12.65
C ASP A 76 -2.58 0.06 -12.08
N LEU A 77 -2.83 0.73 -10.96
CA LEU A 77 -4.10 0.74 -10.24
C LEU A 77 -4.83 2.09 -10.41
N SER A 78 -4.26 3.01 -11.20
CA SER A 78 -4.79 4.35 -11.41
C SER A 78 -5.86 4.44 -12.49
N GLN A 79 -5.90 3.47 -13.41
CA GLN A 79 -6.81 3.50 -14.56
C GLN A 79 -8.17 2.85 -14.24
N PRO A 80 -9.29 3.42 -14.74
CA PRO A 80 -10.58 2.75 -14.71
C PRO A 80 -10.50 1.36 -15.39
N GLY A 81 -11.07 0.33 -14.75
CA GLY A 81 -11.04 -1.04 -15.27
C GLY A 81 -9.71 -1.78 -15.08
N ALA A 82 -8.68 -1.15 -14.51
CA ALA A 82 -7.38 -1.79 -14.28
C ALA A 82 -7.49 -3.09 -13.47
N LEU A 83 -8.42 -3.13 -12.51
CA LEU A 83 -8.64 -4.26 -11.62
C LEU A 83 -9.31 -5.47 -12.31
N GLU A 84 -10.09 -5.22 -13.37
CA GLU A 84 -10.96 -6.24 -13.97
C GLU A 84 -10.16 -7.37 -14.62
N SER A 85 -9.00 -7.04 -15.17
CA SER A 85 -8.17 -8.02 -15.91
C SER A 85 -7.10 -8.72 -15.06
N LEU A 86 -6.88 -8.28 -13.81
CA LEU A 86 -5.78 -8.79 -12.97
C LEU A 86 -5.97 -10.24 -12.53
N LYS A 87 -7.22 -10.68 -12.46
CA LYS A 87 -7.55 -12.07 -12.13
C LYS A 87 -7.46 -13.00 -13.33
N ASP A 88 -7.75 -12.48 -14.52
CA ASP A 88 -7.80 -13.28 -15.76
C ASP A 88 -6.45 -13.39 -16.46
N LYS A 89 -5.49 -12.50 -16.13
CA LYS A 89 -4.15 -12.47 -16.72
C LYS A 89 -3.06 -12.66 -15.66
N PRO A 90 -2.88 -13.89 -15.14
CA PRO A 90 -1.83 -14.15 -14.17
C PRO A 90 -0.46 -13.94 -14.79
N PHE A 91 0.40 -13.23 -14.07
CA PHE A 91 1.83 -13.19 -14.39
C PHE A 91 2.57 -14.33 -13.69
N THR A 92 3.68 -14.76 -14.27
CA THR A 92 4.51 -15.83 -13.70
C THR A 92 5.56 -15.24 -12.77
N ILE A 93 5.68 -15.82 -11.57
CA ILE A 93 6.73 -15.61 -10.58
C ILE A 93 7.66 -16.83 -10.58
N LYS A 94 8.96 -16.60 -10.76
CA LYS A 94 9.95 -17.70 -10.70
C LYS A 94 10.07 -18.20 -9.27
N GLU A 95 10.02 -19.52 -9.10
CA GLU A 95 10.21 -20.15 -7.80
C GLU A 95 11.58 -19.83 -7.19
N GLY A 96 11.65 -19.56 -5.89
CA GLY A 96 12.89 -19.24 -5.17
C GLY A 96 13.50 -17.89 -5.55
N CYS A 97 12.79 -17.02 -6.30
CA CYS A 97 13.28 -15.68 -6.54
C CYS A 97 13.05 -14.78 -5.32
N GLU A 98 14.05 -13.98 -4.98
CA GLU A 98 13.87 -12.86 -4.06
C GLU A 98 13.16 -11.70 -4.77
N TYR A 99 12.10 -11.19 -4.13
CA TYR A 99 11.35 -10.04 -4.62
C TYR A 99 11.09 -9.03 -3.50
N GLN A 100 10.75 -7.82 -3.90
CA GLN A 100 10.31 -6.76 -3.02
C GLN A 100 9.08 -6.09 -3.62
N MET A 101 8.01 -6.01 -2.84
CA MET A 101 6.84 -5.26 -3.28
C MET A 101 7.07 -3.76 -3.09
N LYS A 102 6.54 -2.96 -4.01
CA LYS A 102 6.63 -1.51 -4.00
C LYS A 102 5.26 -0.91 -4.30
N ALA A 103 4.73 -0.14 -3.36
CA ALA A 103 3.48 0.59 -3.54
C ALA A 103 3.78 2.07 -3.85
N THR A 104 3.11 2.60 -4.86
CA THR A 104 3.11 4.04 -5.17
C THR A 104 1.71 4.59 -4.96
N PHE A 105 1.60 5.69 -4.20
CA PHE A 105 0.32 6.25 -3.82
C PHE A 105 0.39 7.77 -3.62
N VAL A 106 -0.79 8.39 -3.60
CA VAL A 106 -0.99 9.81 -3.33
C VAL A 106 -1.88 9.95 -2.10
N VAL A 107 -1.51 10.83 -1.19
CA VAL A 107 -2.31 11.24 -0.03
C VAL A 107 -2.86 12.64 -0.31
N GLN A 108 -4.16 12.82 -0.12
CA GLN A 108 -4.86 14.07 -0.34
C GLN A 108 -5.41 14.61 0.99
N HIS A 109 -5.71 15.91 1.02
CA HIS A 109 -6.53 16.60 2.01
C HIS A 109 -6.00 16.66 3.44
N GLN A 110 -5.68 15.53 4.07
CA GLN A 110 -5.31 15.41 5.47
C GLN A 110 -4.18 14.39 5.67
N VAL A 111 -3.68 14.29 6.90
CA VAL A 111 -2.67 13.28 7.25
C VAL A 111 -3.30 11.89 7.21
N LEU A 112 -2.71 10.99 6.42
CA LEU A 112 -3.04 9.58 6.42
C LEU A 112 -2.31 8.90 7.57
N SER A 113 -3.06 8.27 8.48
CA SER A 113 -2.49 7.64 9.68
C SER A 113 -2.45 6.12 9.57
N GLY A 114 -1.27 5.53 9.64
CA GLY A 114 -1.10 4.08 9.77
C GLY A 114 -1.62 3.27 8.58
N LEU A 115 -1.28 3.68 7.36
CA LEU A 115 -1.58 2.90 6.16
C LEU A 115 -0.93 1.51 6.28
N LYS A 116 -1.72 0.48 6.00
CA LYS A 116 -1.34 -0.93 6.02
C LYS A 116 -1.69 -1.58 4.70
N TYR A 117 -0.86 -2.52 4.29
CA TYR A 117 -1.15 -3.44 3.20
C TYR A 117 -1.45 -4.82 3.78
N ILE A 118 -2.52 -5.46 3.30
CA ILE A 118 -2.90 -6.81 3.68
C ILE A 118 -3.05 -7.62 2.40
N GLN A 119 -2.44 -8.80 2.36
CA GLN A 119 -2.57 -9.74 1.27
C GLN A 119 -3.04 -11.09 1.80
N LEU A 120 -4.10 -11.63 1.20
CA LEU A 120 -4.59 -12.97 1.46
C LEU A 120 -4.33 -13.83 0.22
N THR A 121 -3.47 -14.84 0.35
CA THR A 121 -3.14 -15.74 -0.76
C THR A 121 -3.90 -17.05 -0.61
N LYS A 122 -4.52 -17.49 -1.71
CA LYS A 122 -5.26 -18.75 -1.82
C LYS A 122 -4.72 -19.61 -2.95
N ARG A 123 -4.81 -20.91 -2.76
CA ARG A 123 -4.52 -21.91 -3.78
C ARG A 123 -5.64 -22.91 -3.84
N LYS A 124 -6.26 -23.07 -5.02
CA LYS A 124 -7.45 -23.91 -5.21
C LYS A 124 -8.57 -23.57 -4.20
N GLY A 125 -8.76 -22.27 -3.92
CA GLY A 125 -9.74 -21.78 -2.96
C GLY A 125 -9.36 -21.90 -1.48
N ILE A 126 -8.25 -22.58 -1.14
CA ILE A 126 -7.78 -22.75 0.24
C ILE A 126 -6.79 -21.64 0.58
N ARG A 127 -6.97 -20.97 1.72
CA ARG A 127 -6.01 -19.96 2.23
C ARG A 127 -4.66 -20.62 2.54
N VAL A 128 -3.58 -20.07 1.98
CA VAL A 128 -2.20 -20.52 2.19
C VAL A 128 -1.32 -19.50 2.90
N SER A 129 -1.60 -18.20 2.76
CA SER A 129 -0.94 -17.14 3.53
C SER A 129 -1.88 -15.98 3.81
N LYS A 130 -1.58 -15.21 4.85
CA LYS A 130 -2.10 -13.86 5.08
C LYS A 130 -0.96 -13.03 5.61
N ASP A 131 -0.59 -12.02 4.86
CA ASP A 131 0.57 -11.19 5.12
C ASP A 131 0.07 -9.75 5.35
N GLN A 132 0.66 -9.06 6.33
CA GLN A 132 0.32 -7.67 6.67
C GLN A 132 1.60 -6.85 6.85
N GLU A 133 1.69 -5.74 6.12
CA GLU A 133 2.81 -4.79 6.20
C GLU A 133 2.30 -3.42 6.65
N MET A 134 2.93 -2.85 7.69
CA MET A 134 2.71 -1.46 8.07
C MET A 134 3.51 -0.54 7.15
N ILE A 135 2.82 0.26 6.36
CA ILE A 135 3.45 1.22 5.43
C ILE A 135 3.84 2.50 6.20
N GLY A 136 2.93 3.00 7.04
CA GLY A 136 3.17 4.15 7.94
C GLY A 136 2.15 5.29 7.78
N SER A 137 2.48 6.44 8.37
CA SER A 137 1.68 7.68 8.29
C SER A 137 2.35 8.69 7.37
N PHE A 138 1.54 9.44 6.63
CA PHE A 138 2.00 10.33 5.56
C PHE A 138 1.20 11.63 5.56
N PRO A 139 1.84 12.80 5.47
CA PRO A 139 1.12 14.04 5.20
C PRO A 139 0.57 14.03 3.77
N PRO A 140 -0.32 14.96 3.42
CA PRO A 140 -0.75 15.12 2.04
C PRO A 140 0.42 15.44 1.11
N ASN A 141 0.32 14.96 -0.13
CA ASN A 141 1.29 15.30 -1.17
C ASN A 141 1.18 16.78 -1.56
N THR A 142 2.34 17.33 -1.92
CA THR A 142 2.48 18.73 -2.37
C THR A 142 3.27 18.78 -3.67
N THR A 143 3.40 19.96 -4.27
CA THR A 143 4.20 20.15 -5.49
C THR A 143 5.66 19.70 -5.33
N GLY A 144 6.23 19.79 -4.14
CA GLY A 144 7.58 19.32 -3.83
C GLY A 144 7.69 17.80 -3.63
N LYS A 145 6.58 17.12 -3.30
CA LYS A 145 6.50 15.68 -3.15
C LYS A 145 5.17 15.17 -3.69
N PRO A 146 5.04 14.96 -5.01
CA PRO A 146 3.76 14.68 -5.66
C PRO A 146 3.27 13.23 -5.45
N THR A 147 4.17 12.31 -5.06
CA THR A 147 3.84 10.91 -4.79
C THR A 147 4.67 10.37 -3.63
N TYR A 148 4.14 9.32 -2.98
CA TYR A 148 4.90 8.46 -2.09
C TYR A 148 5.22 7.14 -2.78
N GLU A 149 6.40 6.61 -2.47
CA GLU A 149 6.83 5.26 -2.83
C GLU A 149 7.27 4.54 -1.55
N LYS A 150 6.74 3.34 -1.31
CA LYS A 150 7.17 2.49 -0.20
C LYS A 150 7.49 1.10 -0.70
N LYS A 151 8.72 0.69 -0.44
CA LYS A 151 9.17 -0.70 -0.60
C LYS A 151 8.90 -1.47 0.69
N PHE A 152 8.35 -2.67 0.56
CA PHE A 152 8.04 -3.57 1.67
C PHE A 152 9.25 -4.41 2.02
N SER A 153 9.13 -5.27 3.02
CA SER A 153 10.14 -6.27 3.32
C SER A 153 10.44 -7.17 2.10
N LYS A 154 11.69 -7.62 1.98
CA LYS A 154 12.07 -8.59 0.94
C LYS A 154 11.49 -9.95 1.30
N GLU A 155 11.01 -10.66 0.28
CA GLU A 155 10.41 -11.98 0.40
C GLU A 155 11.01 -12.92 -0.65
N GLU A 156 10.91 -14.22 -0.40
CA GLU A 156 11.32 -15.26 -1.35
C GLU A 156 10.09 -16.03 -1.82
N ALA A 157 9.93 -16.15 -3.15
CA ALA A 157 8.85 -16.93 -3.73
C ALA A 157 8.99 -18.42 -3.35
N PRO A 158 7.91 -19.10 -2.91
CA PRO A 158 8.02 -20.49 -2.49
C PRO A 158 8.47 -21.40 -3.63
N SER A 159 9.23 -22.43 -3.30
CA SER A 159 9.88 -23.30 -4.28
C SER A 159 9.53 -24.77 -4.14
N GLY A 160 9.74 -25.51 -5.23
CA GLY A 160 9.52 -26.94 -5.31
C GLY A 160 8.25 -27.31 -6.05
N MET A 161 8.18 -28.57 -6.46
CA MET A 161 7.08 -29.10 -7.28
C MET A 161 5.70 -28.88 -6.64
N LEU A 162 5.63 -28.93 -5.31
CA LEU A 162 4.40 -28.68 -4.58
C LEU A 162 4.03 -27.20 -4.53
N ALA A 163 4.96 -26.25 -4.59
CA ALA A 163 4.66 -24.82 -4.55
C ALA A 163 4.27 -24.24 -5.93
N ARG A 164 4.64 -24.89 -7.03
CA ARG A 164 4.31 -24.40 -8.38
C ARG A 164 2.82 -24.46 -8.70
N GLY A 165 2.35 -23.52 -9.51
CA GLY A 165 0.98 -23.46 -10.03
C GLY A 165 0.29 -22.12 -9.79
N HIS A 166 -1.02 -22.10 -10.01
CA HIS A 166 -1.87 -20.91 -9.92
C HIS A 166 -2.22 -20.56 -8.47
N TYR A 167 -2.19 -19.26 -8.17
CA TYR A 167 -2.58 -18.65 -6.92
C TYR A 167 -3.54 -17.49 -7.17
N ASP A 168 -4.50 -17.34 -6.27
CA ASP A 168 -5.39 -16.19 -6.22
C ASP A 168 -5.01 -15.35 -4.99
N ALA A 169 -4.87 -14.04 -5.16
CA ALA A 169 -4.60 -13.11 -4.09
C ALA A 169 -5.73 -12.08 -3.96
N VAL A 170 -6.02 -11.70 -2.73
CA VAL A 170 -6.85 -10.54 -2.41
C VAL A 170 -5.99 -9.55 -1.66
N SER A 171 -5.87 -8.35 -2.19
CA SER A 171 -5.06 -7.27 -1.63
C SER A 171 -5.96 -6.16 -1.10
N ARG A 172 -5.60 -5.57 0.04
CA ARG A 172 -6.33 -4.49 0.68
C ARG A 172 -5.36 -3.45 1.26
N PHE A 173 -5.62 -2.18 0.97
CA PHE A 173 -5.01 -1.04 1.64
C PHE A 173 -6.01 -0.43 2.61
N VAL A 174 -5.61 -0.32 3.88
CA VAL A 174 -6.46 0.14 4.98
C VAL A 174 -5.64 0.96 5.97
N ASP A 175 -6.24 1.95 6.62
CA ASP A 175 -5.56 2.80 7.61
C ASP A 175 -5.98 2.50 9.05
N ASP A 176 -5.46 3.27 10.02
CA ASP A 176 -5.81 3.11 11.43
C ASP A 176 -7.26 3.53 11.75
N ASP A 177 -7.93 4.24 10.84
CA ASP A 177 -9.35 4.60 10.94
C ASP A 177 -10.27 3.53 10.33
N ASP A 178 -9.72 2.35 10.01
CA ASP A 178 -10.38 1.24 9.31
C ASP A 178 -10.93 1.61 7.91
N THR A 179 -10.48 2.74 7.35
CA THR A 179 -10.89 3.19 6.02
C THR A 179 -10.17 2.36 4.97
N THR A 180 -10.95 1.72 4.09
CA THR A 180 -10.38 0.96 2.96
C THR A 180 -10.15 1.88 1.78
N HIS A 181 -8.89 2.06 1.41
CA HIS A 181 -8.49 2.92 0.30
C HIS A 181 -8.52 2.20 -1.05
N LEU A 182 -8.21 0.90 -1.03
CA LEU A 182 -8.32 0.04 -2.21
C LEU A 182 -8.44 -1.43 -1.78
N LYS A 183 -9.30 -2.19 -2.46
CA LYS A 183 -9.37 -3.64 -2.35
C LYS A 183 -9.53 -4.25 -3.74
N PHE A 184 -8.71 -5.25 -4.07
CA PHE A 184 -8.75 -5.90 -5.37
C PHE A 184 -8.32 -7.36 -5.30
N GLU A 185 -8.77 -8.13 -6.29
CA GLU A 185 -8.36 -9.52 -6.49
C GLU A 185 -7.45 -9.60 -7.71
N TRP A 186 -6.46 -10.48 -7.65
CA TRP A 186 -5.54 -10.73 -8.74
C TRP A 186 -5.02 -12.16 -8.67
N SER A 187 -4.39 -12.63 -9.73
CA SER A 187 -3.83 -13.98 -9.77
C SER A 187 -2.39 -13.98 -10.27
N PHE A 188 -1.65 -15.00 -9.90
CA PHE A 188 -0.28 -15.21 -10.34
C PHE A 188 0.04 -16.71 -10.39
N GLU A 189 1.04 -17.06 -11.20
CA GLU A 189 1.55 -18.43 -11.31
C GLU A 189 2.95 -18.53 -10.74
N ILE A 190 3.22 -19.52 -9.90
CA ILE A 190 4.61 -19.86 -9.52
C ILE A 190 5.14 -20.92 -10.49
N GLY A 191 6.19 -20.58 -11.22
CA GLY A 191 6.80 -21.42 -12.26
C GLY A 191 8.29 -21.68 -12.01
N LYS A 192 8.88 -22.64 -12.74
CA LYS A 192 10.34 -22.89 -12.68
C LYS A 192 11.16 -21.70 -13.20
N ASP A 193 10.62 -21.03 -14.20
CA ASP A 193 11.22 -19.89 -14.86
C ASP A 193 10.15 -18.84 -15.16
N TRP A 194 10.61 -17.62 -15.45
CA TRP A 194 9.75 -16.54 -15.94
C TRP A 194 9.14 -16.90 -17.30
N LYS A 195 7.94 -16.38 -17.59
CA LYS A 195 7.33 -16.39 -18.92
C LYS A 195 7.52 -15.02 -19.59
#